data_AF-A0A522A228-F1
#
_entry.id   AF-A0A522A228-F1
#
_cell.length_a   1.000
_cell.length_b   1.000
_cell.length_c   1.000
_cell.angle_alpha   90.00
_cell.angle_beta   90.00
_cell.angle_gamma   90.00
#
_symmetry.space_group_name_H-M   'P 1'
#
loop_
_entity.id
_entity.type
_entity.pdbx_description
1 polymer ?
#
loop_
_entity_poly.entity_id
_entity_poly.type
_entity_poly.pdbx_seq_one_letter_code
_entity_poly.pdbx_strand_id
1 'polypeptide(L)'
;MSAPTSTNSLAGRWEGRWLSDVNHHTGTLRCLMTPEADGKLRARFHATFWKIFHAGYTVTLVTEPRDDAWQFHGEENLGWLGGGVYRYEGRASTTNFFSTYKSDYDHGTFELHRPP
;
A
#
# COMPACT_ATOMS: atom_id res chain seq x y z
N MET A 1 -19.13 -8.64 -12.34
CA MET A 1 -19.65 -8.76 -10.95
C MET A 1 -18.45 -9.00 -10.05
N SER A 2 -18.13 -8.09 -9.14
CA SER A 2 -17.05 -8.31 -8.17
C SER A 2 -17.58 -9.15 -7.02
N ALA A 3 -16.94 -10.29 -6.74
CA ALA A 3 -17.30 -11.13 -5.61
C ALA A 3 -17.13 -10.36 -4.28
N PRO A 4 -17.97 -10.65 -3.26
CA PRO A 4 -17.79 -10.08 -1.93
C PRO A 4 -16.39 -10.42 -1.41
N THR A 5 -15.67 -9.41 -0.93
CA THR A 5 -14.35 -9.57 -0.32
C THR A 5 -14.49 -10.46 0.91
N SER A 6 -13.80 -11.60 0.95
CA SER A 6 -13.83 -12.46 2.13
C SER A 6 -13.23 -11.69 3.31
N THR A 7 -13.97 -11.58 4.40
CA THR A 7 -13.58 -10.86 5.63
C THR A 7 -12.30 -11.42 6.27
N ASN A 8 -11.82 -12.59 5.83
CA ASN A 8 -10.59 -13.24 6.30
C ASN A 8 -9.41 -13.06 5.33
N SER A 9 -9.42 -12.00 4.51
CA SER A 9 -8.33 -11.73 3.57
C SER A 9 -7.98 -10.25 3.50
N LEU A 10 -6.78 -9.95 3.02
CA LEU A 10 -6.34 -8.60 2.69
C LEU A 10 -6.88 -8.09 1.35
N ALA A 11 -7.48 -8.96 0.53
CA ALA A 11 -8.02 -8.61 -0.78
C ALA A 11 -9.06 -7.47 -0.68
N GLY A 12 -9.32 -6.80 -1.79
CA GLY A 12 -10.36 -5.79 -1.89
C GLY A 12 -9.86 -4.36 -1.65
N ARG A 13 -10.82 -3.47 -1.32
CA ARG A 13 -10.60 -2.03 -1.27
C ARG A 13 -10.04 -1.58 0.09
N TRP A 14 -9.23 -0.54 0.03
CA TRP A 14 -8.60 0.13 1.15
C TRP A 14 -8.53 1.64 0.88
N GLU A 15 -8.65 2.45 1.92
CA GLU A 15 -8.48 3.89 1.85
C GLU A 15 -7.84 4.46 3.12
N GLY A 16 -7.24 5.64 3.00
CA GLY A 16 -6.60 6.33 4.11
C GLY A 16 -5.65 7.40 3.62
N ARG A 17 -4.44 7.45 4.18
CA ARG A 17 -3.46 8.50 3.89
C ARG A 17 -2.05 7.99 3.68
N TRP A 18 -1.26 8.79 2.99
CA TRP A 18 0.20 8.72 3.00
C TRP A 18 0.79 9.94 3.69
N LEU A 19 1.97 9.79 4.27
CA LEU A 19 2.77 10.85 4.89
C LEU A 19 4.23 10.67 4.46
N SER A 20 4.86 11.75 4.00
CA SER A 20 6.31 11.84 3.84
C SER A 20 6.94 12.38 5.12
N ASP A 21 7.93 11.69 5.66
CA ASP A 21 8.71 12.13 6.81
C ASP A 21 9.81 13.12 6.40
N VAL A 22 10.12 13.24 5.11
CA VAL A 22 11.12 14.19 4.57
C VAL A 22 10.59 15.61 4.54
N ASN A 23 9.34 15.81 4.10
CA ASN A 23 8.77 17.15 3.87
C ASN A 23 7.38 17.35 4.49
N HIS A 24 6.86 16.35 5.21
CA HIS A 24 5.53 16.38 5.83
C HIS A 24 4.36 16.55 4.86
N HIS A 25 4.60 16.37 3.55
CA HIS A 25 3.50 16.26 2.61
C HIS A 25 2.67 15.02 2.91
N THR A 26 1.37 15.17 2.71
CA THR A 26 0.40 14.12 2.94
C THR A 26 -0.74 14.25 1.95
N GLY A 27 -1.45 13.16 1.74
CA GLY A 27 -2.64 13.13 0.93
C GLY A 27 -3.42 11.86 1.09
N THR A 28 -4.56 11.80 0.41
CA THR A 28 -5.42 10.63 0.38
C THR A 28 -4.74 9.52 -0.39
N LEU A 29 -4.84 8.30 0.12
CA LEU A 29 -4.34 7.10 -0.52
C LEU A 29 -5.48 6.10 -0.63
N ARG A 30 -5.71 5.58 -1.83
CA ARG A 30 -6.62 4.47 -2.09
C ARG A 30 -5.83 3.28 -2.62
N CYS A 31 -6.23 2.08 -2.23
CA CYS A 31 -5.59 0.84 -2.69
C CYS A 31 -6.63 -0.24 -3.03
N LEU A 32 -6.36 -0.98 -4.09
CA LEU A 32 -7.06 -2.23 -4.41
C LEU A 32 -6.05 -3.38 -4.36
N MET A 33 -6.27 -4.32 -3.44
CA MET A 33 -5.47 -5.53 -3.30
C MET A 33 -6.13 -6.70 -4.02
N THR A 34 -5.36 -7.36 -4.87
CA THR A 34 -5.79 -8.56 -5.62
C THR A 34 -4.86 -9.72 -5.26
N PRO A 35 -5.38 -10.87 -4.80
CA PRO A 35 -4.56 -12.05 -4.57
C PRO A 35 -3.84 -12.52 -5.82
N GLU A 36 -2.59 -12.94 -5.63
CA GLU A 36 -1.77 -13.63 -6.62
C GLU A 36 -1.28 -14.98 -6.06
N ALA A 37 -0.51 -15.73 -6.85
CA ALA A 37 0.07 -16.99 -6.41
C ALA A 37 1.12 -16.78 -5.29
N ASP A 38 1.45 -17.86 -4.58
CA ASP A 38 2.60 -17.94 -3.67
C ASP A 38 2.64 -16.89 -2.55
N GLY A 39 1.48 -16.58 -1.97
CA GLY A 39 1.39 -15.64 -0.84
C GLY A 39 1.64 -14.19 -1.24
N LYS A 40 1.46 -13.84 -2.52
CA LYS A 40 1.61 -12.47 -3.03
C LYS A 40 0.27 -11.78 -3.18
N LEU A 41 0.29 -10.45 -3.03
CA LEU A 41 -0.83 -9.57 -3.34
C LEU A 41 -0.37 -8.47 -4.28
N ARG A 42 -1.08 -8.28 -5.38
CA ARG A 42 -0.92 -7.08 -6.20
C ARG A 42 -1.68 -5.92 -5.57
N ALA A 43 -0.96 -4.88 -5.18
CA ALA A 43 -1.52 -3.67 -4.60
C ALA A 43 -1.46 -2.53 -5.62
N ARG A 44 -2.62 -2.07 -6.07
CA ARG A 44 -2.73 -0.89 -6.95
C ARG A 44 -3.09 0.33 -6.13
N PHE A 45 -2.15 1.26 -6.00
CA PHE A 45 -2.30 2.51 -5.26
C PHE A 45 -2.75 3.67 -6.17
N HIS A 46 -3.49 4.60 -5.56
CA HIS A 46 -3.84 5.88 -6.14
C HIS A 46 -3.74 6.97 -5.05
N ALA A 47 -2.68 7.78 -5.13
CA ALA A 47 -2.35 8.83 -4.19
C ALA A 47 -2.79 10.21 -4.70
N THR A 48 -3.12 11.12 -3.78
CA THR A 48 -3.30 12.55 -4.07
C THR A 48 -2.14 13.35 -3.52
N PHE A 49 -1.67 14.35 -4.25
CA PHE A 49 -0.61 15.27 -3.87
C PHE A 49 -1.10 16.71 -4.01
N TRP A 50 -0.74 17.58 -3.07
CA TRP A 50 -1.17 18.99 -3.07
C TRP A 50 -2.69 19.17 -3.28
N LYS A 51 -3.48 18.17 -2.88
CA LYS A 51 -4.94 18.05 -3.08
C LYS A 51 -5.44 18.03 -4.54
N ILE A 52 -4.60 18.28 -5.55
CA ILE A 52 -5.02 18.40 -6.96
C ILE A 52 -4.30 17.46 -7.93
N PHE A 53 -3.10 17.00 -7.58
CA PHE A 53 -2.34 16.06 -8.40
C PHE A 53 -2.62 14.63 -7.97
N HIS A 54 -2.56 13.71 -8.94
CA HIS A 54 -2.83 12.30 -8.71
C HIS A 54 -1.71 11.46 -9.31
N ALA A 55 -1.26 10.45 -8.57
CA ALA A 55 -0.36 9.43 -9.10
C ALA A 55 -0.89 8.05 -8.75
N GLY A 56 -0.72 7.10 -9.67
CA GLY A 56 -1.04 5.70 -9.45
C GLY A 56 0.15 4.82 -9.78
N TYR A 57 0.36 3.80 -8.97
CA TYR A 57 1.42 2.82 -9.16
C TYR A 57 0.95 1.47 -8.63
N THR A 58 1.60 0.40 -9.08
CA THR A 58 1.29 -0.97 -8.68
C THR A 58 2.54 -1.62 -8.16
N VAL A 59 2.41 -2.35 -7.06
CA VAL A 59 3.50 -3.11 -6.44
C VAL A 59 3.02 -4.51 -6.06
N THR A 60 3.95 -5.42 -5.85
CA THR A 60 3.68 -6.79 -5.39
C THR A 60 4.08 -6.97 -3.94
N LEU A 61 3.10 -7.09 -3.04
CA LEU A 61 3.34 -7.37 -1.63
C LEU A 61 3.62 -8.87 -1.46
N VAL A 62 4.78 -9.23 -0.91
CA VAL A 62 5.05 -10.59 -0.42
C VAL A 62 4.52 -10.66 1.00
N THR A 63 3.56 -11.56 1.26
CA THR A 63 2.86 -11.63 2.54
C THR A 63 3.19 -12.91 3.30
N GLU A 64 3.37 -12.77 4.61
CA GLU A 64 3.57 -13.88 5.53
C GLU A 64 2.56 -13.79 6.68
N PRO A 65 1.80 -14.85 6.97
CA PRO A 65 0.92 -14.86 8.13
C PRO A 65 1.72 -14.76 9.43
N ARG A 66 1.19 -13.95 10.37
CA ARG A 66 1.70 -13.74 11.72
C ARG A 66 0.52 -13.53 12.67
N ASP A 67 0.25 -14.53 13.51
CA ASP A 67 -0.86 -14.52 14.48
C ASP A 67 -2.21 -14.16 13.83
N ASP A 68 -2.76 -12.99 14.15
CA ASP A 68 -4.04 -12.44 13.69
C ASP A 68 -3.91 -11.50 12.48
N ALA A 69 -2.72 -11.44 11.88
CA ALA A 69 -2.36 -10.48 10.86
C ALA A 69 -1.41 -11.08 9.82
N TRP A 70 -1.01 -10.23 8.88
CA TRP A 70 0.01 -10.51 7.88
C TRP A 70 1.11 -9.46 8.02
N GLN A 71 2.36 -9.91 8.04
CA GLN A 71 3.48 -9.06 7.68
C GLN A 71 3.62 -9.07 6.18
N PHE A 72 4.07 -7.97 5.60
CA PHE A 72 4.40 -7.92 4.19
C PHE A 72 5.63 -7.07 3.94
N HIS A 73 6.26 -7.32 2.80
CA HIS A 73 7.38 -6.53 2.31
C HIS A 73 7.45 -6.59 0.78
N GLY A 74 8.31 -5.74 0.22
CA GLY A 74 8.66 -5.80 -1.20
C GLY A 74 9.49 -4.60 -1.63
N GLU A 75 9.87 -4.62 -2.90
CA GLU A 75 10.47 -3.48 -3.57
C GLU A 75 9.99 -3.43 -5.02
N GLU A 76 9.94 -2.23 -5.58
CA GLU A 76 9.59 -1.99 -6.97
C GLU A 76 10.45 -0.85 -7.52
N ASN A 77 10.91 -0.95 -8.76
CA ASN A 77 11.59 0.16 -9.41
C ASN A 77 10.54 1.02 -10.12
N LEU A 78 10.18 2.15 -9.51
CA LEU A 78 9.18 3.09 -10.05
C LEU A 78 9.77 4.03 -11.12
N GLY A 79 11.02 3.79 -11.53
CA GLY A 79 11.76 4.64 -12.44
C GLY A 79 12.17 5.96 -11.78
N TRP A 80 12.96 6.76 -12.51
CA TRP A 80 13.51 8.00 -11.97
C TRP A 80 12.42 9.01 -11.54
N LEU A 81 11.32 9.09 -12.30
CA LEU A 81 10.18 9.95 -11.99
C LEU A 81 9.41 9.52 -10.74
N GLY A 82 9.48 8.24 -10.38
CA GLY A 82 8.85 7.66 -9.19
C GLY A 82 9.76 7.55 -7.98
N GLY A 83 10.95 8.15 -8.03
CA GLY A 83 11.92 8.13 -6.93
C GLY A 83 12.86 6.91 -6.93
N GLY A 84 12.96 6.18 -8.04
CA GLY A 84 13.86 5.05 -8.20
C GLY A 84 13.33 3.78 -7.54
N VAL A 85 14.21 3.06 -6.83
CA VAL A 85 13.84 1.83 -6.14
C VAL A 85 13.08 2.17 -4.86
N TYR A 86 11.83 1.77 -4.82
CA TYR A 86 10.89 1.99 -3.74
C TYR A 86 10.74 0.71 -2.93
N ARG A 87 11.15 0.75 -1.65
CA ARG A 87 11.08 -0.37 -0.71
C ARG A 87 9.98 -0.11 0.32
N TYR A 88 9.31 -1.17 0.74
CA TYR A 88 8.24 -1.08 1.72
C TYR A 88 8.15 -2.35 2.55
N GLU A 89 7.70 -2.17 3.78
CA GLU A 89 7.35 -3.24 4.70
C GLU A 89 6.25 -2.78 5.64
N GLY A 90 5.49 -3.71 6.20
CA GLY A 90 4.37 -3.36 7.06
C GLY A 90 3.60 -4.55 7.61
N ARG A 91 2.51 -4.20 8.30
CA ARG A 91 1.55 -5.14 8.89
C ARG A 91 0.16 -4.79 8.41
N ALA A 92 -0.64 -5.81 8.11
CA ALA A 92 -2.05 -5.65 7.82
C ALA A 92 -2.88 -6.69 8.55
N SER A 93 -4.05 -6.29 9.03
CA SER A 93 -5.11 -7.18 9.49
C SER A 93 -6.28 -7.13 8.51
N THR A 94 -7.40 -7.73 8.85
CA THR A 94 -8.61 -7.67 8.02
C THR A 94 -9.20 -6.26 7.92
N THR A 95 -8.85 -5.37 8.86
CA THR A 95 -9.43 -4.02 9.00
C THR A 95 -8.43 -2.89 8.90
N ASN A 96 -7.14 -3.14 9.17
CA ASN A 96 -6.11 -2.11 9.24
C ASN A 96 -4.91 -2.49 8.35
N PHE A 97 -4.27 -1.49 7.76
CA PHE A 97 -3.03 -1.64 7.00
C PHE A 97 -2.10 -0.51 7.37
N PHE A 98 -0.88 -0.87 7.78
CA PHE A 98 0.19 0.07 8.06
C PHE A 98 1.45 -0.35 7.29
N SER A 99 2.12 0.60 6.67
CA SER A 99 3.39 0.38 5.98
C SER A 99 4.34 1.52 6.24
N THR A 100 5.63 1.23 6.34
CA THR A 100 6.69 2.21 6.04
C THR A 100 7.12 2.05 4.60
N TYR A 101 7.67 3.12 4.03
CA TYR A 101 8.33 3.08 2.73
C TYR A 101 9.61 3.89 2.72
N LYS A 102 10.50 3.56 1.79
CA LYS A 102 11.75 4.29 1.56
C LYS A 102 12.20 4.18 0.10
N SER A 103 12.62 5.30 -0.46
CA SER A 103 13.35 5.43 -1.71
C SER A 103 14.55 6.37 -1.50
N ASP A 104 15.29 6.67 -2.58
CA ASP A 104 16.42 7.61 -2.51
C ASP A 104 15.95 9.06 -2.24
N TYR A 105 14.69 9.38 -2.55
CA TYR A 105 14.15 10.74 -2.50
C TYR A 105 13.12 10.97 -1.39
N ASP A 106 12.51 9.90 -0.86
CA ASP A 106 11.46 10.02 0.14
C ASP A 106 11.39 8.79 1.06
N HIS A 107 10.85 9.00 2.25
CA HIS A 107 10.45 7.92 3.14
C HIS A 107 9.28 8.39 3.98
N GLY A 108 8.50 7.44 4.49
CA GLY A 108 7.35 7.78 5.30
C GLY A 108 6.43 6.60 5.53
N THR A 109 5.14 6.89 5.73
CA THR A 109 4.16 5.91 6.16
C THR A 109 2.88 5.93 5.35
N PHE A 110 2.26 4.75 5.22
CA PHE A 110 0.88 4.57 4.77
C PHE A 110 0.04 4.04 5.92
N GLU A 111 -1.12 4.64 6.11
CA GLU A 111 -2.14 4.23 7.08
C GLU A 111 -3.47 4.09 6.35
N LEU A 112 -3.99 2.86 6.23
CA LEU A 112 -5.25 2.56 5.54
C LEU A 112 -6.18 1.72 6.41
N HIS A 113 -7.47 1.85 6.12
CA HIS A 113 -8.56 1.04 6.68
C HIS A 113 -9.51 0.60 5.56
N ARG A 114 -10.46 -0.27 5.92
CA ARG A 114 -11.54 -0.66 5.00
C ARG A 114 -12.52 0.51 4.82
N PRO A 115 -12.91 0.86 3.59
CA PRO A 115 -14.00 1.81 3.36
C PRO A 115 -15.33 1.21 3.86
N PRO A 116 -16.31 2.06 4.21
CA PRO A 116 -17.66 1.63 4.59
C PRO A 116 -18.41 0.90 3.46
#